data_AF-A0A6A6NK00-F1
#
_entry.id   AF-A0A6A6NK00-F1
#
_cell.length_a   1.000
_cell.length_b   1.000
_cell.length_c   1.000
_cell.angle_alpha   90.00
_cell.angle_beta   90.00
_cell.angle_gamma   90.00
#
_symmetry.space_group_name_H-M   'P 1'
#
loop_
_entity.id
_entity.type
_entity.pdbx_description
1 polymer ?
#
loop_
_entity_poly.entity_id
_entity_poly.type
_entity_poly.pdbx_seq_one_letter_code
_entity_poly.pdbx_strand_id
1 'polypeptide(L)' 'MLGKMGLLVDSAVLGAKTYLDAYYRLIDVRDVVVEHVQALEIPPASGRYCLVADDLHFSELLKIIHKHYPTLQLLEE' A
#
# COMPACT_ATOMS: atom_id res chain seq x y z
N MET A 1 -5.74 3.55 10.05
CA MET A 1 -4.76 3.19 9.00
C MET A 1 -5.30 3.36 7.59
N LEU A 2 -6.61 3.18 7.32
CA LEU A 2 -7.24 3.51 6.03
C LEU A 2 -7.00 4.95 5.54
N GLY A 3 -6.93 5.92 6.46
CA GLY A 3 -6.66 7.31 6.09
C GLY A 3 -5.28 7.57 5.48
N LYS A 4 -4.27 6.70 5.71
CA LYS A 4 -2.90 6.92 5.20
C LYS A 4 -2.67 6.34 3.79
N MET A 5 -3.38 5.28 3.41
CA MET A 5 -3.29 4.70 2.07
C MET A 5 -4.03 5.55 1.03
N GLY A 6 -5.21 6.10 1.40
CA GLY A 6 -5.93 7.06 0.57
C GLY A 6 -5.11 8.34 0.31
N LEU A 7 -4.42 8.84 1.34
CA LEU A 7 -3.50 9.97 1.23
C LEU A 7 -2.32 9.71 0.26
N LEU A 8 -1.84 8.47 0.13
CA LEU A 8 -0.72 8.14 -0.77
C LEU A 8 -1.12 8.21 -2.24
N VAL A 9 -2.26 7.61 -2.58
CA VAL A 9 -2.81 7.66 -3.95
C VAL A 9 -3.18 9.09 -4.30
N ASP A 10 -3.82 9.83 -3.38
CA ASP A 10 -4.12 11.25 -3.57
C ASP A 10 -2.84 12.09 -3.72
N SER A 11 -1.78 11.84 -2.93
CA SER A 11 -0.53 12.59 -3.05
C SER A 11 0.21 12.34 -4.38
N ALA A 12 0.18 11.10 -4.88
CA ALA A 12 0.80 10.72 -6.14
C ALA A 12 0.00 11.19 -7.36
N VAL A 13 -1.33 11.34 -7.25
CA VAL A 13 -2.24 11.71 -8.34
C VAL A 13 -2.59 13.20 -8.37
N LEU A 14 -2.65 13.89 -7.22
CA LEU A 14 -3.12 15.29 -7.10
C LEU A 14 -1.99 16.34 -7.06
N GLY A 15 -0.73 15.96 -7.33
CA GLY A 15 0.38 16.92 -7.38
C GLY A 15 0.74 17.52 -6.02
N ALA A 16 0.63 16.73 -4.94
CA ALA A 16 1.06 17.18 -3.61
C ALA A 16 2.58 17.42 -3.63
N LYS A 17 2.99 18.66 -3.32
CA LYS A 17 4.36 19.18 -3.43
C LYS A 17 5.41 18.52 -2.53
N THR A 18 5.02 17.58 -1.69
CA THR A 18 5.88 16.95 -0.68
C THR A 18 5.39 15.53 -0.42
N TYR A 19 5.95 14.56 -1.13
CA TYR A 19 5.92 13.18 -0.69
C TYR A 19 7.02 12.98 0.36
N LEU A 20 6.75 12.16 1.36
CA LEU A 20 7.77 11.78 2.34
C LEU A 20 8.60 10.66 1.72
N ASP A 21 9.89 10.93 1.53
CA ASP A 21 10.94 9.96 1.19
C ASP A 21 10.99 8.88 2.29
N ALA A 22 10.27 7.78 2.06
CA ALA A 22 9.98 6.81 3.07
C ALA A 22 9.66 5.44 2.47
N TYR A 23 9.81 4.42 3.32
CA TYR A 23 9.36 3.07 3.05
C TYR A 23 7.91 2.90 3.48
N TYR A 24 7.12 2.27 2.62
CA TYR A 24 5.71 1.98 2.84
C TYR A 24 5.50 0.47 2.86
N ARG A 25 4.79 0.01 3.88
CA ARG A 25 4.34 -1.38 3.95
C ARG A 25 3.03 -1.51 3.21
N LEU A 26 3.01 -2.35 2.20
CA LEU A 26 1.86 -2.55 1.34
C LEU A 26 1.34 -3.96 1.51
N ILE A 27 0.02 -4.08 1.38
CA ILE A 27 -0.68 -5.35 1.30
C ILE A 27 -1.95 -5.15 0.49
N ASP A 28 -2.33 -6.15 -0.30
CA ASP A 28 -3.60 -6.16 -1.00
C ASP A 28 -4.75 -6.23 0.02
N VAL A 29 -5.76 -5.38 -0.14
CA VAL A 29 -6.93 -5.37 0.75
C VAL A 29 -7.69 -6.70 0.72
N ARG A 30 -7.64 -7.44 -0.39
CA ARG A 30 -8.26 -8.76 -0.52
C ARG A 30 -7.60 -9.77 0.39
N ASP A 31 -6.28 -9.72 0.51
CA ASP A 31 -5.53 -10.61 1.39
C ASP A 31 -5.86 -10.29 2.85
N VAL A 32 -6.00 -9.00 3.21
CA VAL A 32 -6.45 -8.61 4.55
C VAL A 32 -7.83 -9.21 4.86
N VAL A 33 -8.77 -9.17 3.93
CA VAL A 33 -10.12 -9.75 4.13
C VAL A 33 -10.06 -11.25 4.30
N VAL A 34 -9.30 -11.95 3.44
CA VAL A 34 -9.14 -13.42 3.53
C VAL A 34 -8.55 -13.81 4.88
N GLU A 35 -7.49 -13.14 5.31
CA GLU A 35 -6.82 -13.41 6.59
C GLU A 35 -7.74 -13.12 7.79
N HIS A 36 -8.60 -12.09 7.71
CA HIS A 36 -9.59 -11.84 8.76
C HIS A 36 -10.63 -12.97 8.86
N VAL A 37 -11.12 -13.48 7.72
CA VAL A 37 -12.05 -14.61 7.71
C VAL A 37 -11.37 -15.85 8.29
N GLN A 38 -10.15 -16.15 7.85
CA GLN A 38 -9.39 -17.31 8.35
C GLN A 38 -9.11 -17.21 9.86
N ALA A 39 -8.71 -16.04 10.34
CA ALA A 39 -8.47 -15.83 11.77
C ALA A 39 -9.73 -16.02 12.63
N LEU A 40 -10.93 -15.83 12.06
CA LEU A 40 -12.20 -16.09 12.72
C LEU A 40 -12.62 -17.56 12.64
N GLU A 41 -12.42 -18.19 11.48
CA GLU A 41 -12.92 -19.55 11.21
C GLU A 41 -12.04 -20.66 11.77
N ILE A 42 -10.74 -20.40 11.96
CA ILE A 42 -9.78 -21.39 12.45
C ILE A 42 -9.77 -21.38 13.99
N PRO A 43 -10.29 -22.42 14.68
CA PRO A 43 -10.44 -22.43 16.14
C PRO A 43 -9.14 -22.19 16.95
N PRO A 44 -7.96 -22.68 16.53
CA PRO A 44 -6.71 -22.37 17.24
C PRO A 44 -6.11 -21.00 16.90
N ALA A 45 -6.66 -20.24 15.95
CA ALA A 45 -6.15 -18.92 15.62
C ALA A 45 -6.31 -17.97 16.81
N SER A 46 -5.22 -17.31 17.20
CA SER A 46 -5.20 -16.43 18.36
C SER A 46 -4.03 -15.47 18.31
N GLY A 47 -4.14 -14.36 19.06
CA GLY A 47 -3.09 -13.34 19.12
C GLY A 47 -3.18 -12.33 17.98
N ARG A 48 -2.02 -11.76 17.59
CA ARG A 48 -1.92 -10.71 16.58
C ARG A 48 -1.21 -11.24 15.34
N TYR A 49 -1.79 -10.99 14.18
CA TYR A 49 -1.23 -11.37 12.88
C TYR A 49 -0.67 -10.13 12.19
N CYS A 50 0.62 -10.19 11.81
CA CYS A 50 1.25 -9.15 11.03
C CYS A 50 1.02 -9.43 9.54
N LEU A 51 0.21 -8.59 8.90
CA LEU A 51 -0.13 -8.72 7.50
C LEU A 51 0.59 -7.63 6.71
N VAL A 52 1.69 -8.00 6.06
CA VAL A 52 2.50 -7.14 5.19
C VAL A 52 2.98 -8.00 4.03
N ALA A 53 2.77 -7.55 2.79
CA ALA A 53 3.26 -8.25 1.60
C ALA A 53 4.66 -7.74 1.24
N ASP A 54 4.81 -6.43 1.08
CA ASP A 54 6.07 -5.80 0.66
C ASP A 54 6.36 -4.53 1.45
N ASP A 55 7.65 -4.24 1.65
CA ASP A 55 8.16 -2.94 2.09
C ASP A 55 8.80 -2.26 0.88
N LEU A 56 8.14 -1.24 0.34
CA LEU A 56 8.59 -0.54 -0.87
C LEU A 56 9.02 0.87 -0.55
N HIS A 57 10.15 1.28 -1.12
CA HIS A 57 10.49 2.69 -1.15
C HIS A 57 9.53 3.45 -2.07
N PHE A 58 9.25 4.72 -1.78
CA PHE A 58 8.35 5.54 -2.61
C PHE A 58 8.75 5.55 -4.09
N SER A 59 10.05 5.65 -4.38
CA SER A 59 10.56 5.63 -5.76
C SER A 59 10.34 4.28 -6.47
N GLU A 60 10.28 3.17 -5.75
CA GLU A 60 9.93 1.86 -6.32
C GLU A 60 8.44 1.76 -6.62
N LEU A 61 7.60 2.30 -5.72
CA LEU A 61 6.16 2.41 -5.96
C LEU A 61 5.86 3.23 -7.21
N LEU A 62 6.53 4.37 -7.41
CA LEU A 62 6.38 5.20 -8.61
C LEU A 62 6.76 4.43 -9.89
N LYS A 63 7.84 3.65 -9.87
CA LYS A 63 8.23 2.80 -11.01
C LYS A 63 7.16 1.77 -11.36
N ILE A 64 6.54 1.16 -10.35
CA ILE A 64 5.44 0.20 -10.56
C ILE A 64 4.24 0.93 -11.17
N ILE A 65 3.84 2.08 -10.62
CA ILE A 65 2.71 2.85 -11.14
C ILE A 65 2.97 3.28 -12.59
N HIS A 66 4.16 3.81 -12.89
CA HIS A 66 4.53 4.24 -14.25
C HIS A 66 4.52 3.07 -15.25
N LYS A 67 5.00 1.89 -14.84
CA LYS A 67 4.96 0.67 -15.68
C LYS A 67 3.54 0.28 -16.08
N HIS A 68 2.57 0.45 -15.18
CA HIS A 68 1.17 0.10 -15.43
C HIS A 68 0.37 1.25 -16.07
N TYR A 69 0.74 2.50 -15.80
CA TYR A 69 0.07 3.71 -16.27
C TYR A 69 1.09 4.70 -16.84
N PRO A 70 1.70 4.42 -18.00
CA PRO A 70 2.82 5.21 -18.53
C PRO A 70 2.43 6.63 -18.93
N THR A 71 1.14 6.90 -19.17
CA THR A 71 0.62 8.23 -19.49
C THR A 71 0.20 9.03 -18.26
N LEU A 72 0.21 8.40 -17.07
CA LEU A 72 -0.07 9.09 -15.82
C LEU A 72 1.10 10.03 -15.52
N GLN A 73 0.79 11.31 -15.38
CA GLN A 73 1.79 12.30 -15.00
C GLN A 73 2.13 12.11 -13.52
N LEU A 74 3.23 11.39 -13.28
CA LEU A 74 3.81 11.21 -11.96
C LEU A 74 4.89 12.27 -11.75
N LEU A 75 5.07 12.71 -10.50
CA LEU A 75 6.24 13.49 -10.15
C LEU A 75 7.46 12.56 -10.20
N GLU A 76 8.28 12.71 -11.22
CA GLU A 76 9.63 12.15 -11.24
C GLU A 76 10.58 13.16 -10.54
N GLU A 77 11.57 12.65 -9.82
CA GLU A 77 12.62 13.46 -9.17
C GLU A 77 13.37 14.36 -10.17
#